data_AF-A0A9W9ZAW2-F1
#
_entry.id   AF-A0A9W9ZAW2-F1
#
_cell.length_a   1.000
_cell.length_b   1.000
_cell.length_c   1.000
_cell.angle_alpha   90.00
_cell.angle_beta   90.00
_cell.angle_gamma   90.00
#
_symmetry.space_group_name_H-M   'P 1'
#
loop_
_entity.id
_entity.type
_entity.pdbx_description
1 polymer ?
#
loop_
_entity_poly.entity_id
_entity_poly.type
_entity_poly.pdbx_seq_one_letter_code
_entity_poly.pdbx_strand_id
1 'polypeptide(L)'
;MPLKVKELRNHGDEAARILQAHLQDGVEPPAGLARHFEDFMRMIGELYDDDPLGLELAAEFWCPLDPSSFTSFSPYNTSSLSPAMRQRASQKQASRSCPQTIPQQVFTAGWRSAASSTVCPIYGYAQWTCKQSPAAHHCFNLLKSTANGPLSWDHFFASIKQYYMDLRQDGAHTVMMYGGLARETGHVHRPHLSNRNITPEELDGLEAVLKLTERVADQDEKARLAMCESQAWLPIASLFGLLGCPVPLRLKAQILSTLAAFAKSPEIASSLWHTLELSQTLQTVNPTSQAIQQGGIQVELNELEARSETYPETRAFLKLLTNLIEIPLPGTLGAGYRVPGFEPYLAFLRDDVFLKFYSRGYQDPNEKWKVASAVLQILFKLLEGYNPKPEDFVNQFC
;
A
#
# COMPACT_ATOMS: atom_id res chain seq x y z
N MET A 1 -28.73 14.38 -1.42
CA MET A 1 -28.73 15.49 -2.39
C MET A 1 -27.91 15.14 -3.64
N PRO A 2 -28.40 14.28 -4.53
CA PRO A 2 -27.59 13.77 -5.65
C PRO A 2 -27.12 14.85 -6.64
N LEU A 3 -27.97 15.84 -6.92
CA LEU A 3 -27.64 16.94 -7.82
C LEU A 3 -26.49 17.81 -7.32
N LYS A 4 -26.43 18.08 -6.01
CA LYS A 4 -25.36 18.89 -5.42
C LYS A 4 -24.02 18.16 -5.44
N VAL A 5 -24.00 16.84 -5.21
CA VAL A 5 -22.79 16.03 -5.34
C VAL A 5 -22.28 16.03 -6.78
N LYS A 6 -23.18 15.93 -7.76
CA LYS A 6 -22.81 16.04 -9.19
C LYS A 6 -22.23 17.40 -9.54
N GLU A 7 -22.80 18.49 -9.01
CA GLU A 7 -22.29 19.84 -9.18
C GLU A 7 -20.88 19.99 -8.57
N LEU A 8 -20.71 19.57 -7.30
CA LEU A 8 -19.41 19.56 -6.63
C LEU A 8 -18.36 18.77 -7.42
N ARG A 9 -18.72 17.59 -7.93
CA ARG A 9 -17.83 16.80 -8.78
C ARG A 9 -17.43 17.55 -10.03
N ASN A 10 -18.40 18.11 -10.77
CA ASN A 10 -18.11 18.83 -12.01
C ASN A 10 -17.17 20.01 -11.77
N HIS A 11 -17.31 20.70 -10.63
CA HIS A 11 -16.39 21.77 -10.22
C HIS A 11 -14.99 21.22 -9.90
N GLY A 12 -14.90 20.08 -9.22
CA GLY A 12 -13.63 19.39 -8.96
C GLY A 12 -12.94 18.92 -10.25
N ASP A 13 -13.69 18.30 -11.18
CA ASP A 13 -13.18 17.87 -12.48
C ASP A 13 -12.68 19.06 -13.32
N GLU A 14 -13.34 20.22 -13.23
CA GLU A 14 -12.90 21.43 -13.92
C GLU A 14 -11.63 22.02 -13.28
N ALA A 15 -11.58 22.08 -11.94
CA ALA A 15 -10.38 22.47 -11.22
C ALA A 15 -9.18 21.56 -11.58
N ALA A 16 -9.43 20.26 -11.72
CA ALA A 16 -8.44 19.28 -12.12
C ALA A 16 -7.85 19.55 -13.50
N ARG A 17 -8.69 19.88 -14.48
CA ARG A 17 -8.24 20.24 -15.83
C ARG A 17 -7.42 21.51 -15.84
N ILE A 18 -7.81 22.50 -15.04
CA ILE A 18 -7.06 23.75 -14.89
C ILE A 18 -5.67 23.43 -14.34
N LEU A 19 -5.58 22.66 -13.25
CA LEU A 19 -4.29 22.26 -12.66
C LEU A 19 -3.41 21.52 -13.67
N GLN A 20 -3.99 20.56 -14.40
CA GLN A 20 -3.27 19.78 -15.39
C GLN A 20 -2.76 20.64 -16.57
N ALA A 21 -3.56 21.61 -17.05
CA ALA A 21 -3.15 22.52 -18.11
C ALA A 21 -1.98 23.42 -17.65
N HIS A 22 -2.08 23.98 -16.44
CA HIS A 22 -1.00 24.79 -15.85
C HIS A 22 0.29 23.97 -15.66
N LEU A 23 0.18 22.72 -15.24
CA LEU A 23 1.31 21.80 -15.08
C LEU A 23 1.98 21.49 -16.42
N GLN A 24 1.21 21.31 -17.50
CA GLN A 24 1.75 21.13 -18.86
C GLN A 24 2.46 22.38 -19.38
N ASP A 25 1.94 23.56 -19.04
CA ASP A 25 2.53 24.85 -19.44
C ASP A 25 3.72 25.26 -18.54
N GLY A 26 3.99 24.52 -17.46
CA GLY A 26 5.06 24.82 -16.50
C GLY A 26 4.83 26.09 -15.67
N VAL A 27 3.57 26.52 -15.55
CA VAL A 27 3.16 27.74 -14.83
C VAL A 27 2.56 27.38 -13.49
N GLU A 28 2.81 28.18 -12.45
CA GLU A 28 2.17 27.97 -11.15
C GLU A 28 0.64 27.98 -11.29
N PRO A 29 -0.05 27.03 -10.65
CA PRO A 29 -1.50 26.95 -10.73
C PRO A 29 -2.18 28.12 -9.99
N PRO A 30 -3.42 28.48 -10.37
CA PRO A 30 -4.16 29.54 -9.71
C PRO A 30 -4.36 29.25 -8.21
N ALA A 31 -3.97 30.20 -7.36
CA ALA A 31 -4.25 30.13 -5.93
C ALA A 31 -5.77 30.27 -5.70
N GLY A 32 -6.37 29.33 -4.95
CA GLY A 32 -7.78 29.40 -4.54
C GLY A 32 -8.78 28.58 -5.35
N LEU A 33 -8.32 27.61 -6.14
CA LEU A 33 -9.21 26.61 -6.76
C LEU A 33 -10.04 25.88 -5.69
N ALA A 34 -11.35 25.77 -5.93
CA ALA A 34 -12.29 25.19 -4.98
C ALA A 34 -12.12 23.67 -4.87
N ARG A 35 -11.71 23.18 -3.68
CA ARG A 35 -11.51 21.75 -3.38
C ARG A 35 -12.70 21.12 -2.63
N HIS A 36 -13.88 21.71 -2.74
CA HIS A 36 -15.07 21.30 -1.96
C HIS A 36 -15.45 19.83 -2.15
N PHE A 37 -15.20 19.26 -3.33
CA PHE A 37 -15.46 17.84 -3.57
C PHE A 37 -14.46 16.94 -2.83
N GLU A 38 -13.19 17.33 -2.75
CA GLU A 38 -12.17 16.63 -1.96
C GLU A 38 -12.45 16.72 -0.46
N ASP A 39 -12.82 17.89 0.03
CA ASP A 39 -13.20 18.09 1.43
C ASP A 39 -14.45 17.29 1.79
N PHE A 40 -15.43 17.21 0.88
CA PHE A 40 -16.60 16.36 1.04
C PHE A 40 -16.22 14.87 1.11
N MET A 41 -15.31 14.41 0.26
CA MET A 41 -14.82 13.03 0.30
C MET A 41 -14.01 12.73 1.57
N ARG A 42 -13.22 13.69 2.06
CA ARG A 42 -12.49 13.58 3.33
C ARG A 42 -13.45 13.49 4.52
N MET A 43 -14.49 14.32 4.53
CA MET A 43 -15.53 14.31 5.57
C MET A 43 -16.32 12.99 5.58
N ILE A 44 -16.65 12.45 4.41
CA ILE A 44 -17.20 11.09 4.32
C ILE A 44 -16.22 10.12 4.98
N GLY A 45 -14.94 10.16 4.60
CA GLY A 45 -13.91 9.39 5.27
C GLY A 45 -14.00 9.42 6.78
N GLU A 46 -13.76 10.59 7.36
CA GLU A 46 -13.76 10.86 8.80
C GLU A 46 -15.00 10.32 9.53
N LEU A 47 -16.16 10.43 8.90
CA LEU A 47 -17.42 9.93 9.47
C LEU A 47 -17.46 8.40 9.59
N TYR A 48 -16.85 7.68 8.65
CA TYR A 48 -16.85 6.21 8.62
C TYR A 48 -15.58 5.58 9.24
N ASP A 49 -14.61 6.35 9.74
CA ASP A 49 -13.37 5.80 10.36
C ASP A 49 -13.65 5.10 11.66
N ASP A 50 -14.32 5.86 12.52
CA ASP A 50 -14.48 5.58 13.91
C ASP A 50 -15.92 5.16 14.02
N ASP A 51 -16.08 3.87 14.27
CA ASP A 51 -17.36 3.28 14.59
C ASP A 51 -17.42 3.00 16.10
N PRO A 52 -17.40 4.04 16.96
CA PRO A 52 -17.44 3.85 18.41
C PRO A 52 -18.73 3.18 18.87
N LEU A 53 -19.75 3.16 18.00
CA LEU A 53 -21.07 2.59 18.26
C LEU A 53 -21.25 1.19 17.65
N GLY A 54 -20.29 0.68 16.88
CA GLY A 54 -20.36 -0.64 16.23
C GLY A 54 -21.54 -0.80 15.26
N LEU A 55 -21.91 0.28 14.56
CA LEU A 55 -23.06 0.34 13.64
C LEU A 55 -22.77 -0.23 12.26
N GLU A 56 -21.51 -0.53 11.92
CA GLU A 56 -21.10 -1.10 10.64
C GLU A 56 -21.55 -0.29 9.42
N LEU A 57 -21.63 1.04 9.57
CA LEU A 57 -22.11 1.96 8.52
C LEU A 57 -21.33 1.81 7.20
N ALA A 58 -20.03 1.48 7.30
CA ALA A 58 -19.18 1.22 6.15
C ALA A 58 -19.66 0.01 5.33
N ALA A 59 -20.21 -1.04 5.98
CA ALA A 59 -20.77 -2.20 5.30
C ALA A 59 -22.12 -1.88 4.64
N GLU A 60 -22.97 -1.07 5.29
CA GLU A 60 -24.24 -0.59 4.72
C GLU A 60 -23.99 0.22 3.42
N PHE A 61 -22.90 0.97 3.36
CA PHE A 61 -22.50 1.69 2.14
C PHE A 61 -22.31 0.76 0.93
N TRP A 62 -21.80 -0.46 1.14
CA TRP A 62 -21.56 -1.44 0.07
C TRP A 62 -22.74 -2.38 -0.20
N CYS A 63 -23.85 -2.27 0.54
CA CYS A 63 -24.95 -3.24 0.52
C CYS A 63 -25.34 -3.66 -0.91
N PRO A 64 -25.26 -4.97 -1.25
CA PRO A 64 -25.84 -5.46 -2.49
C PRO A 64 -27.37 -5.34 -2.42
N LEU A 65 -28.00 -4.92 -3.51
CA LEU A 65 -29.45 -5.11 -3.67
C LEU A 65 -29.74 -6.61 -3.68
N ASP A 66 -30.71 -7.05 -2.89
CA ASP A 66 -31.22 -8.41 -2.93
C ASP A 66 -31.55 -8.82 -4.38
N PRO A 67 -31.04 -9.96 -4.88
CA PRO A 67 -31.37 -10.44 -6.22
C PRO A 67 -32.86 -10.75 -6.41
N SER A 68 -33.65 -10.85 -5.32
CA SER A 68 -35.10 -11.04 -5.36
C SER A 68 -35.90 -9.77 -5.72
N SER A 69 -35.28 -8.59 -5.87
CA SER A 69 -36.02 -7.40 -6.33
C SER A 69 -36.21 -7.34 -7.86
N PHE A 70 -35.72 -8.34 -8.61
CA PHE A 70 -35.80 -8.41 -10.08
C PHE A 70 -36.75 -9.47 -10.65
N THR A 71 -37.66 -10.04 -9.85
CA THR A 71 -38.69 -10.91 -10.44
C THR A 71 -39.82 -10.07 -11.04
N SER A 72 -39.81 -9.97 -12.36
CA SER A 72 -40.96 -9.59 -13.18
C SER A 72 -42.20 -10.37 -12.76
N PHE A 73 -43.35 -9.67 -12.75
CA PHE A 73 -44.72 -10.18 -12.63
C PHE A 73 -44.88 -11.70 -12.89
N SER A 74 -45.26 -12.44 -11.84
CA SER A 74 -45.92 -13.75 -11.98
C SER A 74 -47.32 -13.67 -11.37
N PRO A 75 -48.41 -13.94 -12.13
CA PRO A 75 -49.78 -13.68 -11.70
C PRO A 75 -50.42 -14.81 -10.87
N TYR A 76 -49.65 -15.79 -10.38
CA TYR A 76 -50.20 -16.92 -9.63
C TYR A 76 -49.43 -17.16 -8.33
N ASN A 77 -49.82 -16.45 -7.26
CA ASN A 77 -49.94 -17.07 -5.94
C ASN A 77 -50.70 -16.15 -4.98
N THR A 78 -51.97 -16.48 -4.79
CA THR A 78 -52.79 -16.08 -3.65
C THR A 78 -52.52 -17.03 -2.48
N SER A 79 -51.88 -16.55 -1.41
CA SER A 79 -52.28 -16.93 -0.03
C SER A 79 -51.52 -16.15 1.04
N SER A 80 -52.32 -15.43 1.84
CA SER A 80 -52.15 -15.10 3.26
C SER A 80 -50.79 -14.60 3.75
N LEU A 81 -50.66 -13.29 3.90
CA LEU A 81 -49.94 -12.66 5.02
C LEU A 81 -50.60 -11.30 5.34
N SER A 82 -50.70 -11.04 6.64
CA SER A 82 -51.59 -10.10 7.34
C SER A 82 -51.51 -8.61 6.95
N PRO A 83 -52.58 -7.79 7.14
CA PRO A 83 -52.65 -6.40 6.68
C PRO A 83 -51.76 -5.39 7.44
N ALA A 84 -51.10 -5.76 8.53
CA ALA A 84 -50.42 -4.82 9.42
C ALA A 84 -49.05 -4.31 8.91
N MET A 85 -48.47 -4.91 7.86
CA MET A 85 -47.18 -4.47 7.29
C MET A 85 -47.28 -3.55 6.06
N ARG A 86 -48.48 -3.11 5.66
CA ARG A 86 -48.62 -2.23 4.49
C ARG A 86 -48.29 -0.77 4.77
N GLN A 87 -48.27 -0.32 6.02
CA GLN A 87 -48.18 1.11 6.32
C GLN A 87 -46.74 1.63 6.52
N ARG A 88 -45.73 0.76 6.57
CA ARG A 88 -44.30 1.16 6.63
C ARG A 88 -43.59 1.14 5.27
N ALA A 89 -44.28 0.74 4.20
CA ALA A 89 -43.69 0.55 2.88
C ALA A 89 -43.71 1.81 2.00
N SER A 90 -44.44 2.86 2.36
CA SER A 90 -44.63 4.06 1.53
C SER A 90 -43.46 5.06 1.56
N GLN A 91 -42.50 4.94 2.48
CA GLN A 91 -41.25 5.74 2.47
C GLN A 91 -40.05 5.00 1.84
N LYS A 92 -40.13 3.66 1.67
CA LYS A 92 -39.04 2.83 1.11
C LYS A 92 -39.13 2.63 -0.42
N GLN A 93 -40.15 3.17 -1.08
CA GLN A 93 -40.33 3.01 -2.53
C GLN A 93 -39.64 4.10 -3.37
N ALA A 94 -39.31 5.26 -2.79
CA ALA A 94 -38.65 6.35 -3.51
C ALA A 94 -37.12 6.21 -3.59
N SER A 95 -36.51 5.27 -2.86
CA SER A 95 -35.06 5.02 -2.81
C SER A 95 -34.59 3.83 -3.68
N ARG A 96 -35.49 3.23 -4.47
CA ARG A 96 -35.25 1.97 -5.19
C ARG A 96 -34.75 2.12 -6.63
N SER A 97 -34.43 3.33 -7.07
CA SER A 97 -33.67 3.58 -8.30
C SER A 97 -32.33 4.20 -7.92
N CYS A 98 -31.24 3.51 -8.26
CA CYS A 98 -29.83 3.90 -8.04
C CYS A 98 -29.21 3.66 -6.64
N PRO A 99 -28.91 2.41 -6.28
CA PRO A 99 -27.78 2.13 -5.38
C PRO A 99 -26.48 1.71 -6.09
N GLN A 100 -26.50 1.15 -7.31
CA GLN A 100 -25.26 0.74 -7.99
C GLN A 100 -24.42 1.91 -8.54
N THR A 101 -25.06 3.03 -8.87
CA THR A 101 -24.38 4.14 -9.55
C THR A 101 -23.74 5.12 -8.59
N ILE A 102 -24.24 5.29 -7.35
CA ILE A 102 -23.75 6.36 -6.46
C ILE A 102 -22.41 5.99 -5.80
N PRO A 103 -22.21 4.79 -5.21
CA PRO A 103 -20.92 4.39 -4.65
C PRO A 103 -19.82 4.34 -5.71
N GLN A 104 -20.11 3.75 -6.88
CA GLN A 104 -19.17 3.68 -7.99
C GLN A 104 -18.87 5.06 -8.58
N GLN A 105 -19.85 5.96 -8.72
CA GLN A 105 -19.63 7.31 -9.24
C GLN A 105 -18.92 8.22 -8.24
N VAL A 106 -19.18 8.08 -6.94
CA VAL A 106 -18.51 8.84 -5.88
C VAL A 106 -17.07 8.36 -5.69
N PHE A 107 -16.85 7.04 -5.72
CA PHE A 107 -15.50 6.45 -5.74
C PHE A 107 -14.74 6.90 -6.98
N THR A 108 -15.22 6.62 -8.20
CA THR A 108 -14.52 7.01 -9.44
C THR A 108 -14.32 8.53 -9.57
N ALA A 109 -15.21 9.34 -9.00
CA ALA A 109 -15.07 10.80 -8.93
C ALA A 109 -13.98 11.24 -7.94
N GLY A 110 -13.95 10.67 -6.73
CA GLY A 110 -12.93 10.97 -5.72
C GLY A 110 -11.52 10.74 -6.28
N TRP A 111 -11.34 9.66 -7.02
CA TRP A 111 -10.07 9.32 -7.66
C TRP A 111 -9.73 10.19 -8.89
N ARG A 112 -10.70 10.60 -9.71
CA ARG A 112 -10.45 11.50 -10.86
C ARG A 112 -10.08 12.92 -10.43
N SER A 113 -10.69 13.42 -9.34
CA SER A 113 -10.29 14.69 -8.71
C SER A 113 -8.91 14.58 -8.04
N ALA A 114 -8.61 13.42 -7.42
CA ALA A 114 -7.32 13.14 -6.77
C ALA A 114 -6.12 13.11 -7.71
N ALA A 115 -6.32 12.78 -8.99
CA ALA A 115 -5.25 12.74 -9.99
C ALA A 115 -4.70 14.13 -10.37
N SER A 116 -5.24 15.21 -9.80
CA SER A 116 -4.88 16.59 -10.12
C SER A 116 -4.62 17.49 -8.91
N SER A 117 -4.95 17.03 -7.70
CA SER A 117 -4.87 17.83 -6.48
C SER A 117 -3.96 17.14 -5.48
N THR A 118 -3.05 17.93 -4.92
CA THR A 118 -1.98 17.65 -3.95
C THR A 118 -2.44 17.00 -2.63
N VAL A 119 -3.69 16.58 -2.52
CA VAL A 119 -4.20 15.82 -1.37
C VAL A 119 -5.15 14.77 -1.91
N CYS A 120 -4.67 13.54 -2.11
CA CYS A 120 -5.50 12.41 -2.49
C CYS A 120 -6.71 12.25 -1.51
N PRO A 121 -7.97 12.57 -1.89
CA PRO A 121 -9.17 12.19 -1.13
C PRO A 121 -9.31 10.66 -0.95
N ILE A 122 -8.43 9.89 -1.61
CA ILE A 122 -8.24 8.46 -1.49
C ILE A 122 -7.68 8.07 -0.12
N TYR A 123 -6.78 8.87 0.46
CA TYR A 123 -6.31 8.65 1.85
C TYR A 123 -7.48 8.59 2.80
N GLY A 124 -8.50 9.42 2.53
CA GLY A 124 -9.79 9.56 3.22
C GLY A 124 -10.86 8.52 2.88
N TYR A 125 -10.73 7.67 1.87
CA TYR A 125 -11.83 6.77 1.46
C TYR A 125 -11.43 5.29 1.41
N ALA A 126 -10.19 5.01 0.98
CA ALA A 126 -9.64 3.66 0.89
C ALA A 126 -9.30 3.05 2.26
N GLN A 127 -8.78 3.86 3.19
CA GLN A 127 -8.52 3.44 4.58
C GLN A 127 -9.80 3.14 5.39
N TRP A 128 -10.96 3.66 4.96
CA TRP A 128 -12.14 3.92 5.80
C TRP A 128 -13.27 2.94 5.48
N THR A 129 -13.41 2.56 4.21
CA THR A 129 -14.34 1.51 3.82
C THR A 129 -13.84 0.13 4.19
N CYS A 130 -12.53 -0.12 4.20
CA CYS A 130 -12.01 -1.48 4.31
C CYS A 130 -11.72 -1.95 5.74
N LYS A 131 -12.09 -1.21 6.81
CA LYS A 131 -11.81 -1.66 8.20
C LYS A 131 -12.55 -2.93 8.61
N GLN A 132 -13.60 -3.27 7.88
CA GLN A 132 -14.37 -4.50 8.07
C GLN A 132 -14.23 -5.38 6.82
N SER A 133 -14.02 -6.68 7.03
CA SER A 133 -13.79 -7.69 5.98
C SER A 133 -14.74 -7.60 4.76
N PRO A 134 -16.08 -7.42 4.89
CA PRO A 134 -16.96 -7.38 3.71
C PRO A 134 -16.71 -6.17 2.80
N ALA A 135 -16.38 -5.02 3.36
CA ALA A 135 -16.21 -3.80 2.61
C ALA A 135 -14.88 -3.75 1.84
N ALA A 136 -13.83 -4.36 2.38
CA ALA A 136 -12.58 -4.62 1.66
C ALA A 136 -12.80 -5.50 0.42
N HIS A 137 -13.61 -6.55 0.57
CA HIS A 137 -13.97 -7.45 -0.53
C HIS A 137 -14.73 -6.72 -1.65
N HIS A 138 -15.70 -5.87 -1.28
CA HIS A 138 -16.45 -5.08 -2.26
C HIS A 138 -15.57 -4.05 -2.97
N CYS A 139 -14.65 -3.38 -2.26
CA CYS A 139 -13.69 -2.48 -2.86
C CYS A 139 -12.80 -3.20 -3.89
N PHE A 140 -12.28 -4.38 -3.53
CA PHE A 140 -11.50 -5.21 -4.44
C PHE A 140 -12.27 -5.55 -5.72
N ASN A 141 -13.51 -6.04 -5.57
CA ASN A 141 -14.35 -6.42 -6.71
C ASN A 141 -14.75 -5.22 -7.58
N LEU A 142 -14.97 -4.04 -6.98
CA LEU A 142 -15.29 -2.84 -7.73
C LEU A 142 -14.14 -2.48 -8.68
N LEU A 143 -12.92 -2.41 -8.17
CA LEU A 143 -11.72 -2.10 -8.96
C LEU A 143 -11.33 -3.21 -9.94
N LYS A 144 -11.71 -4.46 -9.64
CA LYS A 144 -11.57 -5.59 -10.57
C LYS A 144 -12.60 -5.54 -11.70
N SER A 145 -13.83 -5.09 -11.42
CA SER A 145 -14.91 -4.97 -12.41
C SER A 145 -14.68 -3.84 -13.42
N THR A 146 -13.89 -2.83 -13.05
CA THR A 146 -13.49 -1.71 -13.90
C THR A 146 -12.20 -1.98 -14.67
N ALA A 147 -11.88 -3.25 -14.96
CA ALA A 147 -10.72 -3.66 -15.74
C ALA A 147 -10.60 -2.84 -17.04
N ASN A 148 -9.38 -2.39 -17.35
CA ASN A 148 -9.03 -1.44 -18.44
C ASN A 148 -9.49 0.02 -18.24
N GLY A 149 -10.12 0.35 -17.11
CA GLY A 149 -10.35 1.74 -16.71
C GLY A 149 -9.10 2.37 -16.09
N PRO A 150 -9.03 3.73 -16.03
CA PRO A 150 -7.94 4.46 -15.35
C PRO A 150 -7.89 4.18 -13.84
N LEU A 151 -8.94 3.56 -13.29
CA LEU A 151 -9.09 3.20 -11.88
C LEU A 151 -9.38 1.70 -11.81
N SER A 152 -8.30 0.93 -11.94
CA SER A 152 -8.33 -0.54 -11.91
C SER A 152 -7.06 -1.06 -11.28
N TRP A 153 -7.12 -2.28 -10.73
CA TRP A 153 -5.93 -2.95 -10.21
C TRP A 153 -4.86 -3.14 -11.31
N ASP A 154 -5.28 -3.42 -12.54
CA ASP A 154 -4.38 -3.52 -13.69
C ASP A 154 -3.61 -2.22 -13.91
N HIS A 155 -4.29 -1.08 -13.91
CA HIS A 155 -3.65 0.22 -14.04
C HIS A 155 -2.67 0.47 -12.87
N PHE A 156 -3.10 0.22 -11.63
CA PHE A 156 -2.27 0.46 -10.44
C PHE A 156 -0.97 -0.36 -10.46
N PHE A 157 -1.06 -1.68 -10.67
CA PHE A 157 0.12 -2.53 -10.70
C PHE A 157 0.97 -2.32 -11.96
N ALA A 158 0.36 -1.97 -13.09
CA ALA A 158 1.10 -1.56 -14.29
C ALA A 158 1.90 -0.27 -14.05
N SER A 159 1.31 0.74 -13.40
CA SER A 159 1.99 1.98 -13.05
C SER A 159 3.17 1.73 -12.10
N ILE A 160 2.97 0.96 -11.02
CA ILE A 160 4.04 0.60 -10.07
C ILE A 160 5.19 -0.11 -10.80
N LYS A 161 4.87 -1.07 -11.67
CA LYS A 161 5.86 -1.79 -12.47
C LYS A 161 6.60 -0.87 -13.44
N GLN A 162 5.90 0.10 -14.04
CA GLN A 162 6.51 1.07 -14.94
C GLN A 162 7.49 1.98 -14.18
N TYR A 163 7.11 2.53 -13.03
CA TYR A 163 8.03 3.31 -12.18
C TYR A 163 9.27 2.49 -11.79
N TYR A 164 9.09 1.22 -11.46
CA TYR A 164 10.22 0.33 -11.17
C TYR A 164 11.16 0.19 -12.38
N MET A 165 10.62 -0.05 -13.58
CA MET A 165 11.43 -0.19 -14.79
C MET A 165 12.16 1.10 -15.15
N ASP A 166 11.48 2.25 -15.06
CA ASP A 166 12.03 3.56 -15.41
C ASP A 166 13.16 3.94 -14.45
N LEU A 167 12.95 3.85 -13.12
CA LEU A 167 13.96 4.19 -12.11
C LEU A 167 15.18 3.27 -12.13
N ARG A 168 14.99 1.99 -12.51
CA ARG A 168 16.10 1.04 -12.63
C ARG A 168 17.00 1.37 -13.83
N GLN A 169 16.43 1.83 -14.95
CA GLN A 169 17.20 2.21 -16.13
C GLN A 169 18.02 3.47 -15.88
N ASP A 170 17.46 4.46 -15.18
CA ASP A 170 18.17 5.70 -14.81
C ASP A 170 19.38 5.42 -13.90
N GLY A 171 19.25 4.50 -12.94
CA GLY A 171 20.38 4.08 -12.10
C GLY A 171 21.53 3.47 -12.89
N ALA A 172 21.23 2.62 -13.88
CA ALA A 172 22.24 2.01 -14.75
C ALA A 172 22.92 3.02 -15.69
N HIS A 173 22.16 3.97 -16.23
CA HIS A 173 22.69 5.02 -17.11
C HIS A 173 23.59 6.01 -16.38
N THR A 174 23.25 6.35 -15.13
CA THR A 174 24.07 7.25 -14.30
C THR A 174 25.44 6.63 -13.99
N VAL A 175 25.49 5.32 -13.70
CA VAL A 175 26.75 4.60 -13.46
C VAL A 175 27.63 4.53 -14.72
N MET A 176 27.04 4.37 -15.91
CA MET A 176 27.82 4.36 -17.17
C MET A 176 28.37 5.73 -17.57
N MET A 177 27.74 6.84 -17.14
CA MET A 177 28.22 8.20 -17.43
C MET A 177 29.46 8.58 -16.59
N TYR A 178 29.54 8.09 -15.34
CA TYR A 178 30.68 8.35 -14.45
C TYR A 178 31.79 7.29 -14.50
N GLY A 179 31.56 6.16 -15.19
CA GLY A 179 32.49 5.03 -15.27
C GLY A 179 33.24 4.86 -16.60
N GLY A 180 33.04 5.71 -17.61
CA GLY A 180 33.64 5.52 -18.93
C GLY A 180 33.97 6.82 -19.65
N LEU A 181 35.25 6.97 -20.05
CA LEU A 181 35.72 7.95 -21.03
C LEU A 181 35.08 7.67 -22.39
N ALA A 182 33.85 8.13 -22.61
CA ALA A 182 33.17 8.03 -23.91
C ALA A 182 33.48 9.28 -24.76
N ARG A 183 34.31 9.06 -25.78
CA ARG A 183 34.70 10.01 -26.83
C ARG A 183 33.50 10.75 -27.43
N GLU A 184 33.67 12.05 -27.60
CA GLU A 184 32.86 12.90 -28.47
C GLU A 184 32.88 12.38 -29.91
N THR A 185 31.75 11.91 -30.42
CA THR A 185 31.41 12.00 -31.85
C THR A 185 29.89 11.91 -32.04
N GLY A 186 29.31 12.94 -32.68
CA GLY A 186 28.14 12.78 -33.56
C GLY A 186 26.77 13.11 -32.97
N HIS A 187 26.23 14.25 -33.37
CA HIS A 187 24.82 14.61 -33.29
C HIS A 187 23.92 13.55 -33.95
N VAL A 188 23.12 12.85 -33.15
CA VAL A 188 21.87 12.23 -33.60
C VAL A 188 20.81 12.56 -32.56
N HIS A 189 19.67 13.08 -33.01
CA HIS A 189 18.46 13.39 -32.25
C HIS A 189 18.20 12.35 -31.14
N ARG A 190 18.50 12.71 -29.88
CA ARG A 190 18.03 11.95 -28.71
C ARG A 190 16.61 12.46 -28.39
N PRO A 191 15.58 11.59 -28.33
CA PRO A 191 14.32 12.01 -27.75
C PRO A 191 14.55 12.37 -26.28
N HIS A 192 13.95 13.48 -25.88
CA HIS A 192 14.01 14.13 -24.57
C HIS A 192 14.23 13.17 -23.39
N LEU A 193 15.49 13.03 -22.95
CA LEU A 193 15.85 12.36 -21.69
C LEU A 193 15.36 13.24 -20.54
N SER A 194 14.10 13.03 -20.19
CA SER A 194 13.48 13.67 -19.04
C SER A 194 14.05 12.95 -17.83
N ASN A 195 14.86 13.61 -17.01
CA ASN A 195 15.19 13.11 -15.67
C ASN A 195 13.87 12.97 -14.90
N ARG A 196 13.28 11.78 -14.92
CA ARG A 196 11.95 11.51 -14.34
C ARG A 196 12.10 11.16 -12.86
N ASN A 197 12.51 12.16 -12.08
CA ASN A 197 12.31 12.10 -10.64
C ASN A 197 10.80 12.04 -10.39
N ILE A 198 10.35 11.16 -9.48
CA ILE A 198 8.95 11.09 -9.06
C ILE A 198 8.53 12.48 -8.55
N THR A 199 7.54 13.08 -9.19
CA THR A 199 7.02 14.38 -8.75
C THR A 199 6.27 14.23 -7.41
N PRO A 200 6.14 15.29 -6.60
CA PRO A 200 5.39 15.21 -5.34
C PRO A 200 3.95 14.70 -5.50
N GLU A 201 3.28 15.08 -6.59
CA GLU A 201 1.91 14.64 -6.90
C GLU A 201 1.85 13.14 -7.24
N GLU A 202 2.80 12.65 -8.06
CA GLU A 202 2.93 11.22 -8.36
C GLU A 202 3.26 10.41 -7.11
N LEU A 203 4.11 10.95 -6.22
CA LEU A 203 4.46 10.33 -4.95
C LEU A 203 3.22 10.15 -4.06
N ASP A 204 2.39 11.18 -3.93
CA ASP A 204 1.15 11.11 -3.16
C ASP A 204 0.16 10.12 -3.76
N GLY A 205 0.07 10.06 -5.10
CA GLY A 205 -0.74 9.08 -5.82
C GLY A 205 -0.28 7.64 -5.61
N LEU A 206 1.03 7.38 -5.73
CA LEU A 206 1.63 6.07 -5.49
C LEU A 206 1.38 5.60 -4.06
N GLU A 207 1.61 6.47 -3.07
CA GLU A 207 1.38 6.12 -1.67
C GLU A 207 -0.11 5.89 -1.38
N ALA A 208 -1.03 6.65 -1.98
CA ALA A 208 -2.46 6.41 -1.83
C ALA A 208 -2.89 5.04 -2.41
N VAL A 209 -2.37 4.66 -3.58
CA VAL A 209 -2.60 3.35 -4.18
C VAL A 209 -2.03 2.24 -3.30
N LEU A 210 -0.82 2.41 -2.77
CA LEU A 210 -0.21 1.43 -1.88
C LEU A 210 -0.95 1.30 -0.55
N LYS A 211 -1.43 2.39 0.06
CA LYS A 211 -2.27 2.33 1.27
C LYS A 211 -3.60 1.63 1.02
N LEU A 212 -4.24 1.87 -0.11
CA LEU A 212 -5.43 1.12 -0.50
C LEU A 212 -5.10 -0.37 -0.61
N THR A 213 -4.01 -0.70 -1.29
CA THR A 213 -3.56 -2.09 -1.52
C THR A 213 -3.28 -2.79 -0.19
N GLU A 214 -2.52 -2.13 0.69
CA GLU A 214 -2.26 -2.57 2.05
C GLU A 214 -3.56 -2.84 2.78
N ARG A 215 -4.50 -1.88 2.81
CA ARG A 215 -5.75 -2.02 3.57
C ARG A 215 -6.63 -3.16 3.06
N VAL A 216 -6.79 -3.27 1.75
CA VAL A 216 -7.58 -4.36 1.14
C VAL A 216 -6.93 -5.70 1.45
N ALA A 217 -5.62 -5.83 1.25
CA ALA A 217 -4.89 -7.07 1.50
C ALA A 217 -4.85 -7.43 2.99
N ASP A 218 -4.83 -6.46 3.89
CA ASP A 218 -4.81 -6.65 5.33
C ASP A 218 -6.12 -7.25 5.88
N GLN A 219 -7.24 -7.04 5.17
CA GLN A 219 -8.62 -7.25 5.63
C GLN A 219 -9.40 -8.31 4.84
N ASP A 220 -9.04 -8.55 3.57
CA ASP A 220 -9.60 -9.62 2.74
C ASP A 220 -8.48 -10.54 2.22
N GLU A 221 -8.42 -11.75 2.79
CA GLU A 221 -7.48 -12.80 2.37
C GLU A 221 -7.68 -13.22 0.91
N LYS A 222 -8.91 -13.27 0.41
CA LYS A 222 -9.17 -13.66 -1.00
C LYS A 222 -8.64 -12.62 -1.96
N ALA A 223 -8.83 -11.33 -1.64
CA ALA A 223 -8.26 -10.24 -2.42
C ALA A 223 -6.72 -10.28 -2.37
N ARG A 224 -6.14 -10.50 -1.20
CA ARG A 224 -4.69 -10.64 -1.00
C ARG A 224 -4.09 -11.74 -1.87
N LEU A 225 -4.65 -12.95 -1.83
CA LEU A 225 -4.20 -14.07 -2.67
C LEU A 225 -4.37 -13.76 -4.16
N ALA A 226 -5.53 -13.26 -4.57
CA ALA A 226 -5.78 -12.90 -5.97
C ALA A 226 -4.83 -11.83 -6.51
N MET A 227 -4.38 -10.88 -5.66
CA MET A 227 -3.37 -9.89 -6.03
C MET A 227 -2.00 -10.52 -6.27
N CYS A 228 -1.55 -11.39 -5.37
CA CYS A 228 -0.21 -11.98 -5.43
C CYS A 228 -0.08 -13.12 -6.45
N GLU A 229 -1.17 -13.84 -6.75
CA GLU A 229 -1.19 -14.91 -7.76
C GLU A 229 -1.21 -14.38 -9.21
N SER A 230 -1.56 -13.11 -9.41
CA SER A 230 -1.63 -12.49 -10.73
C SER A 230 -0.25 -12.40 -11.39
N GLN A 231 -0.05 -13.21 -12.44
CA GLN A 231 1.16 -13.21 -13.27
C GLN A 231 1.34 -11.90 -14.07
N ALA A 232 0.28 -11.12 -14.24
CA ALA A 232 0.36 -9.81 -14.89
C ALA A 232 0.93 -8.76 -13.93
N TRP A 233 0.52 -8.80 -12.66
CA TRP A 233 0.81 -7.76 -11.68
C TRP A 233 2.16 -7.97 -11.00
N LEU A 234 2.50 -9.22 -10.62
CA LEU A 234 3.74 -9.58 -9.91
C LEU A 234 4.15 -8.57 -8.82
N PRO A 235 3.23 -8.18 -7.91
CA PRO A 235 3.42 -7.02 -7.05
C PRO A 235 4.64 -7.17 -6.12
N ILE A 236 4.93 -8.38 -5.64
CA ILE A 236 6.05 -8.64 -4.74
C ILE A 236 7.39 -8.24 -5.39
N ALA A 237 7.61 -8.67 -6.64
CA ALA A 237 8.86 -8.39 -7.35
C ALA A 237 9.02 -6.89 -7.66
N SER A 238 7.94 -6.23 -8.09
CA SER A 238 7.97 -4.78 -8.38
C SER A 238 8.18 -3.94 -7.11
N LEU A 239 7.55 -4.32 -5.99
CA LEU A 239 7.67 -3.61 -4.72
C LEU A 239 9.08 -3.75 -4.12
N PHE A 240 9.64 -4.97 -4.06
CA PHE A 240 11.03 -5.14 -3.64
C PHE A 240 12.01 -4.47 -4.61
N GLY A 241 11.72 -4.48 -5.90
CA GLY A 241 12.48 -3.76 -6.90
C GLY A 241 12.56 -2.25 -6.62
N LEU A 242 11.42 -1.63 -6.27
CA LEU A 242 11.35 -0.21 -5.92
C LEU A 242 12.09 0.12 -4.62
N LEU A 243 12.15 -0.79 -3.64
CA LEU A 243 12.94 -0.58 -2.42
C LEU A 243 14.44 -0.42 -2.73
N GLY A 244 14.92 -1.10 -3.77
CA GLY A 244 16.29 -0.95 -4.27
C GLY A 244 16.54 0.28 -5.15
N CYS A 245 15.50 1.04 -5.51
CA CYS A 245 15.62 2.28 -6.27
C CYS A 245 15.83 3.49 -5.35
N PRO A 246 16.36 4.62 -5.86
CA PRO A 246 16.51 5.86 -5.10
C PRO A 246 15.16 6.59 -4.95
N VAL A 247 14.26 6.02 -4.13
CA VAL A 247 12.94 6.59 -3.83
C VAL A 247 12.87 7.17 -2.42
N PRO A 248 11.97 8.13 -2.14
CA PRO A 248 11.83 8.73 -0.81
C PRO A 248 11.48 7.70 0.29
N LEU A 249 12.00 7.90 1.50
CA LEU A 249 11.75 7.03 2.67
C LEU A 249 10.25 6.81 2.96
N ARG A 250 9.44 7.87 2.79
CA ARG A 250 7.99 7.81 2.95
C ARG A 250 7.36 6.73 2.06
N LEU A 251 7.83 6.62 0.81
CA LEU A 251 7.36 5.59 -0.12
C LEU A 251 7.89 4.21 0.27
N LYS A 252 9.15 4.08 0.69
CA LYS A 252 9.72 2.81 1.15
C LYS A 252 8.96 2.23 2.34
N ALA A 253 8.66 3.08 3.33
CA ALA A 253 7.85 2.70 4.48
C ALA A 253 6.46 2.19 4.05
N GLN A 254 5.83 2.86 3.08
CA GLN A 254 4.53 2.42 2.58
C GLN A 254 4.62 1.10 1.79
N ILE A 255 5.65 0.93 0.96
CA ILE A 255 5.91 -0.33 0.24
C ILE A 255 6.08 -1.49 1.22
N LEU A 256 6.90 -1.32 2.26
CA LEU A 256 7.11 -2.33 3.30
C LEU A 256 5.82 -2.64 4.07
N SER A 257 4.99 -1.64 4.33
CA SER A 257 3.68 -1.83 4.97
C SER A 257 2.73 -2.64 4.11
N THR A 258 2.70 -2.40 2.79
CA THR A 258 1.94 -3.20 1.82
C THR A 258 2.46 -4.65 1.74
N LEU A 259 3.78 -4.84 1.69
CA LEU A 259 4.40 -6.17 1.74
C LEU A 259 4.04 -6.90 3.04
N ALA A 260 3.98 -6.19 4.17
CA ALA A 260 3.56 -6.76 5.45
C ALA A 260 2.11 -7.25 5.41
N ALA A 261 1.20 -6.54 4.72
CA ALA A 261 -0.16 -7.00 4.53
C ALA A 261 -0.22 -8.30 3.69
N PHE A 262 0.61 -8.42 2.64
CA PHE A 262 0.75 -9.65 1.87
C PHE A 262 1.33 -10.82 2.69
N ALA A 263 2.24 -10.54 3.62
CA ALA A 263 2.89 -11.54 4.47
C ALA A 263 1.96 -12.30 5.41
N LYS A 264 0.73 -11.84 5.62
CA LYS A 264 -0.24 -12.54 6.48
C LYS A 264 -0.71 -13.90 5.96
N SER A 265 -0.57 -14.16 4.65
CA SER A 265 -0.97 -15.44 4.06
C SER A 265 0.22 -16.40 3.92
N PRO A 266 0.11 -17.65 4.42
CA PRO A 266 1.18 -18.64 4.36
C PRO A 266 1.59 -19.00 2.92
N GLU A 267 0.65 -18.95 1.96
CA GLU A 267 0.90 -19.22 0.54
C GLU A 267 1.89 -18.22 -0.07
N ILE A 268 1.90 -16.98 0.44
CA ILE A 268 2.71 -15.88 -0.09
C ILE A 268 4.05 -15.75 0.67
N ALA A 269 4.08 -16.09 1.97
CA ALA A 269 5.23 -15.84 2.83
C ALA A 269 6.54 -16.46 2.37
N SER A 270 6.52 -17.67 1.78
CA SER A 270 7.74 -18.31 1.25
C SER A 270 8.35 -17.50 0.09
N SER A 271 7.50 -17.01 -0.82
CA SER A 271 7.93 -16.14 -1.92
C SER A 271 8.44 -14.78 -1.42
N LEU A 272 7.79 -14.22 -0.39
CA LEU A 272 8.25 -12.99 0.26
C LEU A 272 9.62 -13.15 0.91
N TRP A 273 9.83 -14.22 1.69
CA TRP A 273 11.13 -14.53 2.29
C TRP A 273 12.23 -14.68 1.23
N HIS A 274 11.95 -15.42 0.17
CA HIS A 274 12.89 -15.59 -0.93
C HIS A 274 13.21 -14.27 -1.62
N THR A 275 12.21 -13.46 -1.92
CA THR A 275 12.42 -12.16 -2.58
C THR A 275 13.11 -11.15 -1.65
N LEU A 276 12.82 -11.18 -0.35
CA LEU A 276 13.49 -10.36 0.66
C LEU A 276 15.00 -10.67 0.70
N GLU A 277 15.38 -11.95 0.74
CA GLU A 277 16.78 -12.36 0.62
C GLU A 277 17.39 -11.93 -0.71
N LEU A 278 16.73 -12.17 -1.85
CA LEU A 278 17.28 -11.81 -3.15
C LEU A 278 17.46 -10.30 -3.34
N SER A 279 16.55 -9.49 -2.79
CA SER A 279 16.60 -8.04 -2.87
C SER A 279 17.71 -7.43 -2.02
N GLN A 280 18.22 -8.16 -1.02
CA GLN A 280 19.14 -7.66 -0.01
C GLN A 280 18.66 -6.35 0.63
N THR A 281 17.33 -6.18 0.80
CA THR A 281 16.72 -5.02 1.50
C THR A 281 17.32 -4.87 2.90
N LEU A 282 17.46 -6.00 3.60
CA LEU A 282 18.45 -6.15 4.65
C LEU A 282 19.67 -6.83 4.04
N GLN A 283 20.85 -6.26 4.23
CA GLN A 283 22.10 -6.87 3.76
C GLN A 283 22.40 -8.11 4.60
N THR A 284 22.18 -9.31 4.04
CA THR A 284 22.41 -10.58 4.73
C THR A 284 23.72 -11.24 4.32
N VAL A 285 24.35 -10.74 3.26
CA VAL A 285 25.64 -11.20 2.74
C VAL A 285 26.62 -10.03 2.71
N ASN A 286 27.80 -10.22 3.29
CA ASN A 286 28.86 -9.22 3.21
C ASN A 286 29.40 -9.16 1.77
N PRO A 287 29.38 -8.01 1.08
CA PRO A 287 30.03 -7.88 -0.20
C PRO A 287 31.54 -8.03 0.00
N THR A 288 32.15 -9.04 -0.66
CA THR A 288 33.59 -9.33 -0.61
C THR A 288 34.47 -8.25 -1.24
N SER A 289 33.86 -7.20 -1.80
CA SER A 289 34.52 -6.09 -2.51
C SER A 289 34.09 -4.75 -1.93
N GLN A 290 35.07 -3.96 -1.44
CA GLN A 290 34.91 -2.66 -0.76
C GLN A 290 34.31 -1.51 -1.61
N ALA A 291 33.64 -1.80 -2.73
CA ALA A 291 33.24 -0.79 -3.72
C ALA A 291 31.73 -0.76 -4.03
N ILE A 292 30.90 -1.58 -3.37
CA ILE A 292 29.44 -1.49 -3.51
C ILE A 292 28.92 -0.71 -2.32
N GLN A 293 28.26 0.42 -2.59
CA GLN A 293 27.67 1.30 -1.58
C GLN A 293 26.95 0.47 -0.50
N GLN A 294 27.32 0.69 0.76
CA GLN A 294 26.55 0.20 1.90
C GLN A 294 25.14 0.79 1.74
N GLY A 295 24.14 -0.05 1.53
CA GLY A 295 22.78 0.35 1.23
C GLY A 295 21.79 -0.57 1.95
N GLY A 296 20.50 -0.33 1.76
CA GLY A 296 19.47 -1.07 2.45
C GLY A 296 19.19 -0.53 3.85
N ILE A 297 18.27 -1.20 4.53
CA ILE A 297 17.54 -0.62 5.66
C ILE A 297 18.44 -0.24 6.85
N GLN A 298 19.57 -0.93 7.04
CA GLN A 298 20.50 -0.59 8.12
C GLN A 298 21.15 0.79 7.91
N VAL A 299 21.54 1.12 6.68
CA VAL A 299 22.11 2.43 6.35
C VAL A 299 21.03 3.50 6.39
N GLU A 300 19.85 3.21 5.86
CA GLU A 300 18.71 4.13 5.87
C GLU A 300 18.26 4.48 7.30
N LEU A 301 18.22 3.49 8.19
CA LEU A 301 17.97 3.68 9.61
C LEU A 301 19.04 4.55 10.29
N ASN A 302 20.32 4.34 9.98
CA ASN A 302 21.43 5.01 10.67
C ASN A 302 21.71 6.42 10.13
N GLU A 303 21.46 6.68 8.84
CA GLU A 303 21.80 7.94 8.18
C GLU A 303 20.57 8.81 7.90
N LEU A 304 19.48 8.21 7.41
CA LEU A 304 18.33 8.97 6.94
C LEU A 304 17.27 9.13 8.04
N GLU A 305 16.77 8.04 8.61
CA GLU A 305 15.76 8.08 9.69
C GLU A 305 16.31 8.69 10.99
N ALA A 306 17.55 8.36 11.35
CA ALA A 306 18.19 8.94 12.53
C ALA A 306 18.38 10.46 12.41
N ARG A 307 18.63 10.96 11.18
CA ARG A 307 18.76 12.40 10.93
C ARG A 307 17.42 13.13 10.99
N SER A 308 16.34 12.50 10.54
CA SER A 308 15.00 13.10 10.64
C SER A 308 14.34 12.87 12.00
N GLU A 309 14.91 12.02 12.85
CA GLU A 309 14.37 11.60 14.14
C GLU A 309 12.96 10.98 14.05
N THR A 310 12.68 10.34 12.91
CA THR A 310 11.40 9.66 12.63
C THR A 310 11.70 8.32 11.99
N TYR A 311 11.03 7.24 12.42
CA TYR A 311 11.38 5.86 12.02
C TYR A 311 10.27 5.09 11.28
N PRO A 312 9.63 5.66 10.24
CA PRO A 312 8.52 5.01 9.54
C PRO A 312 8.93 3.76 8.74
N GLU A 313 10.10 3.75 8.10
CA GLU A 313 10.60 2.62 7.30
C GLU A 313 10.96 1.46 8.22
N THR A 314 11.73 1.73 9.28
CA THR A 314 12.08 0.71 10.27
C THR A 314 10.82 0.09 10.87
N ARG A 315 9.83 0.90 11.26
CA ARG A 315 8.55 0.37 11.78
C ARG A 315 7.80 -0.49 10.78
N ALA A 316 7.78 -0.10 9.50
CA ALA A 316 7.15 -0.89 8.45
C ALA A 316 7.89 -2.21 8.21
N PHE A 317 9.22 -2.22 8.25
CA PHE A 317 10.01 -3.44 8.15
C PHE A 317 9.79 -4.37 9.33
N LEU A 318 9.73 -3.84 10.56
CA LEU A 318 9.38 -4.61 11.75
C LEU A 318 7.97 -5.22 11.63
N LYS A 319 7.00 -4.49 11.06
CA LYS A 319 5.66 -5.02 10.77
C LYS A 319 5.71 -6.18 9.77
N LEU A 320 6.51 -6.06 8.70
CA LEU A 320 6.74 -7.14 7.73
C LEU A 320 7.32 -8.39 8.41
N LEU A 321 8.40 -8.23 9.18
CA LEU A 321 9.02 -9.34 9.91
C LEU A 321 8.04 -9.97 10.92
N THR A 322 7.27 -9.17 11.64
CA THR A 322 6.28 -9.64 12.62
C THR A 322 5.24 -10.56 12.00
N ASN A 323 4.80 -10.27 10.77
CA ASN A 323 3.83 -11.10 10.06
C ASN A 323 4.51 -12.34 9.43
N LEU A 324 5.72 -12.19 8.88
CA LEU A 324 6.45 -13.30 8.27
C LEU A 324 6.86 -14.40 9.26
N ILE A 325 7.14 -14.04 10.52
CA ILE A 325 7.49 -15.02 11.57
C ILE A 325 6.27 -15.70 12.20
N GLU A 326 5.04 -15.20 11.96
CA GLU A 326 3.82 -15.93 12.36
C GLU A 326 3.68 -17.24 11.56
N ILE A 327 4.36 -17.32 10.42
CA ILE A 327 4.39 -18.48 9.54
C ILE A 327 5.74 -19.19 9.73
N PRO A 328 5.79 -20.53 9.71
CA PRO A 328 7.03 -21.27 9.90
C PRO A 328 8.15 -20.82 8.96
N LEU A 329 9.31 -20.50 9.53
CA LEU A 329 10.48 -20.03 8.78
C LEU A 329 10.93 -21.07 7.75
N PRO A 330 11.28 -20.66 6.51
CA PRO A 330 11.88 -21.56 5.54
C PRO A 330 13.22 -22.10 6.06
N GLY A 331 13.36 -23.42 6.19
CA GLY A 331 14.61 -24.05 6.68
C GLY A 331 15.83 -23.80 5.76
N THR A 332 15.59 -23.40 4.52
CA THR A 332 16.60 -23.04 3.51
C THR A 332 16.76 -21.53 3.33
N LEU A 333 16.25 -20.70 4.25
CA LEU A 333 16.34 -19.24 4.15
C LEU A 333 17.80 -18.77 4.05
N GLY A 334 18.18 -18.17 2.92
CA GLY A 334 19.57 -17.75 2.65
C GLY A 334 20.49 -18.86 2.14
N ALA A 335 19.99 -20.09 1.96
CA ALA A 335 20.79 -21.20 1.42
C ALA A 335 21.35 -20.87 0.03
N GLY A 336 22.62 -21.21 -0.19
CA GLY A 336 23.36 -20.91 -1.42
C GLY A 336 24.13 -19.59 -1.38
N TYR A 337 23.77 -18.66 -0.49
CA TYR A 337 24.46 -17.37 -0.35
C TYR A 337 25.14 -17.19 1.02
N ARG A 338 24.53 -17.73 2.07
CA ARG A 338 25.01 -17.68 3.46
C ARG A 338 24.60 -18.94 4.22
N VAL A 339 25.03 -19.03 5.48
CA VAL A 339 24.52 -20.05 6.41
C VAL A 339 22.99 -19.90 6.51
N PRO A 340 22.20 -20.96 6.24
CA PRO A 340 20.76 -20.87 6.29
C PRO A 340 20.25 -20.49 7.69
N GLY A 341 19.15 -19.74 7.74
CA GLY A 341 18.46 -19.41 8.98
C GLY A 341 18.17 -17.92 9.17
N PHE A 342 17.64 -17.56 10.33
CA PHE A 342 17.13 -16.22 10.64
C PHE A 342 18.19 -15.26 11.22
N GLU A 343 19.41 -15.73 11.48
CA GLU A 343 20.42 -14.99 12.25
C GLU A 343 20.69 -13.55 11.78
N PRO A 344 20.82 -13.22 10.48
CA PRO A 344 21.06 -11.83 10.06
C PRO A 344 19.93 -10.86 10.46
N TYR A 345 18.69 -11.33 10.41
CA TYR A 345 17.54 -10.54 10.86
C TYR A 345 17.55 -10.38 12.38
N LEU A 346 17.91 -11.44 13.12
CA LEU A 346 18.05 -11.36 14.57
C LEU A 346 19.16 -10.38 14.98
N ALA A 347 20.30 -10.41 14.30
CA ALA A 347 21.40 -9.47 14.52
C ALA A 347 20.96 -8.03 14.27
N PHE A 348 20.28 -7.75 13.14
CA PHE A 348 19.71 -6.43 12.88
C PHE A 348 18.73 -5.97 13.97
N LEU A 349 17.78 -6.83 14.35
CA LEU A 349 16.80 -6.54 15.39
C LEU A 349 17.45 -6.23 16.74
N ARG A 350 18.43 -7.05 17.16
CA ARG A 350 19.14 -6.91 18.42
C ARG A 350 20.08 -5.71 18.40
N ASP A 351 21.00 -5.67 17.46
CA ASP A 351 22.18 -4.81 17.50
C ASP A 351 21.92 -3.42 16.91
N ASP A 352 21.16 -3.34 15.82
CA ASP A 352 20.93 -2.07 15.11
C ASP A 352 19.66 -1.34 15.55
N VAL A 353 18.63 -2.09 15.93
CA VAL A 353 17.35 -1.53 16.35
C VAL A 353 17.23 -1.50 17.87
N PHE A 354 17.17 -2.65 18.54
CA PHE A 354 16.80 -2.73 19.96
C PHE A 354 17.87 -2.25 20.93
N LEU A 355 19.16 -2.51 20.72
CA LEU A 355 20.19 -1.99 21.62
C LEU A 355 20.39 -0.47 21.48
N LYS A 356 20.09 0.08 20.30
CA LYS A 356 20.28 1.50 19.97
C LYS A 356 19.00 2.34 20.12
N PHE A 357 17.83 1.74 20.34
CA PHE A 357 16.56 2.49 20.39
C PHE A 357 16.54 3.55 21.50
N TYR A 358 17.22 3.33 22.62
CA TYR A 358 17.17 4.28 23.72
C TYR A 358 18.05 5.51 23.48
N SER A 359 19.16 5.32 22.74
CA SER A 359 20.15 6.36 22.45
C SER A 359 19.80 7.22 21.22
N ARG A 360 18.84 6.79 20.39
CA ARG A 360 18.38 7.53 19.21
C ARG A 360 17.50 8.73 19.58
N GLY A 361 17.52 9.77 18.75
CA GLY A 361 16.59 10.90 18.82
C GLY A 361 15.23 10.55 18.21
N TYR A 362 14.15 11.10 18.78
CA TYR A 362 12.76 10.87 18.34
C TYR A 362 11.96 12.16 18.40
N GLN A 363 11.29 12.53 17.30
CA GLN A 363 10.36 13.66 17.31
C GLN A 363 9.10 13.35 18.13
N ASP A 364 8.52 12.16 17.98
CA ASP A 364 7.40 11.66 18.78
C ASP A 364 7.92 10.68 19.86
N PRO A 365 7.84 11.02 21.15
CA PRO A 365 8.24 10.11 22.23
C PRO A 365 7.50 8.76 22.20
N ASN A 366 6.29 8.69 21.64
CA ASN A 366 5.56 7.44 21.50
C ASN A 366 6.18 6.53 20.44
N GLU A 367 6.82 7.09 19.41
CA GLU A 367 7.46 6.30 18.36
C GLU A 367 8.58 5.44 18.91
N LYS A 368 9.36 5.96 19.87
CA LYS A 368 10.37 5.21 20.62
C LYS A 368 9.82 3.90 21.17
N TRP A 369 8.67 3.96 21.83
CA TRP A 369 8.03 2.79 22.43
C TRP A 369 7.39 1.88 21.39
N LYS A 370 6.87 2.43 20.28
CA LYS A 370 6.38 1.63 19.15
C LYS A 370 7.50 0.79 18.52
N VAL A 371 8.69 1.36 18.32
CA VAL A 371 9.87 0.64 17.79
C VAL A 371 10.29 -0.47 18.76
N ALA A 372 10.45 -0.15 20.04
CA ALA A 372 10.85 -1.12 21.07
C ALA A 372 9.85 -2.27 21.20
N SER A 373 8.55 -1.95 21.27
CA SER A 373 7.48 -2.93 21.38
C SER A 373 7.44 -3.87 20.17
N ALA A 374 7.65 -3.36 18.96
CA ALA A 374 7.64 -4.18 17.75
C ALA A 374 8.81 -5.19 17.74
N VAL A 375 10.02 -4.77 18.13
CA VAL A 375 11.15 -5.72 18.22
C VAL A 375 10.92 -6.74 19.33
N LEU A 376 10.46 -6.32 20.51
CA LEU A 376 10.16 -7.23 21.61
C LEU A 376 9.08 -8.25 21.26
N GLN A 377 8.06 -7.84 20.49
CA GLN A 377 7.03 -8.76 19.98
C GLN A 377 7.63 -9.84 19.08
N ILE A 378 8.56 -9.47 18.20
CA ILE A 378 9.28 -10.43 17.36
C ILE A 378 10.10 -11.40 18.22
N LEU A 379 10.91 -10.87 19.14
CA LEU A 379 11.74 -11.70 20.02
C LEU A 379 10.89 -12.65 20.87
N PHE A 380 9.78 -12.17 21.42
CA PHE A 380 8.84 -12.99 22.19
C PHE A 380 8.27 -14.14 21.35
N LYS A 381 7.80 -13.87 20.13
CA LYS A 381 7.29 -14.91 19.21
C LYS A 381 8.35 -15.95 18.85
N LEU A 382 9.59 -15.53 18.62
CA LEU A 382 10.69 -16.44 18.32
C LEU A 382 11.00 -17.37 19.51
N LEU A 383 10.97 -16.83 20.73
CA LEU A 383 11.16 -17.61 21.95
C LEU A 383 9.98 -18.56 22.22
N GLU A 384 8.75 -18.11 21.99
CA GLU A 384 7.54 -18.93 22.13
C GLU A 384 7.51 -20.09 21.12
N GLY A 385 7.99 -19.86 19.90
CA GLY A 385 8.11 -20.89 18.86
C GLY A 385 9.29 -21.86 19.04
N TYR A 386 10.20 -21.59 19.98
CA TYR A 386 11.38 -22.40 20.21
C TYR A 386 11.15 -23.44 21.31
N ASN A 387 11.36 -24.71 20.98
CA ASN A 387 11.36 -25.80 21.94
C ASN A 387 12.81 -26.21 22.26
N PRO A 388 13.31 -25.94 23.49
CA PRO A 388 14.68 -26.25 23.86
C PRO A 388 14.97 -27.74 23.71
N LYS A 389 16.04 -28.09 23.00
CA LYS A 389 16.49 -29.46 22.85
C LYS A 389 17.67 -29.74 23.80
N PRO A 390 17.88 -30.99 24.22
CA PRO A 390 19.04 -31.34 25.03
C PRO A 390 20.38 -30.91 24.42
N GLU A 391 20.47 -30.89 23.09
CA GLU A 391 21.65 -30.49 22.31
C GLU A 391 22.03 -29.02 22.52
N ASP A 392 21.05 -28.16 22.82
CA ASP A 392 21.27 -26.71 23.00
C ASP A 392 21.93 -26.38 24.35
N PHE A 393 21.91 -27.34 25.29
CA PHE A 393 22.53 -27.21 26.62
C PHE A 393 23.89 -27.90 26.71
N VAL A 394 24.40 -28.43 25.59
CA VAL A 394 25.75 -28.96 25.54
C VAL A 394 26.71 -27.78 25.43
N ASN A 395 27.45 -27.51 26.51
CA ASN A 395 28.50 -26.49 26.53
C ASN A 395 29.46 -26.72 25.36
N GLN A 396 29.41 -25.89 24.32
CA GLN A 396 30.42 -25.85 23.25
C GLN A 396 31.69 -25.14 23.72
N PHE A 397 32.14 -25.42 24.95
CA PHE A 397 33.45 -25.04 25.45
C PHE A 397 34.30 -26.30 25.55
N CYS A 398 34.96 -26.63 24.45
CA CYS A 398 36.19 -27.42 24.43
C CYS A 398 37.26 -26.62 23.71
#